data_AF-A0ABD2PS24-F1
#
_entry.id   AF-A0ABD2PS24-F1
#
_cell.length_a   1.000
_cell.length_b   1.000
_cell.length_c   1.000
_cell.angle_alpha   90.00
_cell.angle_beta   90.00
_cell.angle_gamma   90.00
#
_symmetry.space_group_name_H-M   'P 1'
#
loop_
_entity.id
_entity.type
_entity.pdbx_description
1 polymer ?
#
loop_
_entity_poly.entity_id
_entity_poly.type
_entity_poly.pdbx_seq_one_letter_code
_entity_poly.pdbx_strand_id
1 'polypeptide(L)'
;MSRITRPTNDMCNCRHYQLPAKSASHASVYRKFFPKEVVQEVWEQNRARIFSLANLKTETHPVPNLLKYLPMKTEHYSEIVETILPAVFKLWYTARGLHMQIEMIHFLAEFVRNFPGRIDWCPHMCLLYDNLLDFMNGSKQSETTKLYITSFAICLVDSLPDDFRQASDKHCKSYFESFITACNTTVHPSSRHASINMHAHMMNKISLAFVVRVIKTLISNTSCLPSKEQWITPELVDRTLDVILPLFFDRLLFNSRDAIADQASIALGLLGALRPERVLSRVLQLLDQAKERSDMPLRLTRSLEALNRTVYLIGGSNLALFTHTPRHFFLNKGPVQKADHKTFIDQHLKAMAFPGVRCLFVGILKTLSNFLDISKTAHFDITCSSITSLCKFFQGSKYT
;
A
#
# COMPACT_ATOMS: atom_id res chain seq x y z
N MET A 1 -46.11 57.56 -8.61
CA MET A 1 -46.85 56.40 -8.08
C MET A 1 -46.53 55.19 -8.94
N SER A 2 -45.56 54.41 -8.48
CA SER A 2 -44.96 53.26 -9.16
C SER A 2 -45.91 52.06 -9.14
N ARG A 3 -46.17 51.49 -10.32
CA ARG A 3 -46.85 50.21 -10.47
C ARG A 3 -45.92 49.10 -10.00
N ILE A 4 -46.44 48.29 -9.08
CA ILE A 4 -45.86 47.04 -8.62
C ILE A 4 -45.90 46.05 -9.79
N THR A 5 -44.74 45.71 -10.33
CA THR A 5 -44.53 44.49 -11.11
C THR A 5 -43.80 43.49 -10.21
N ARG A 6 -44.44 42.32 -10.01
CA ARG A 6 -43.84 41.18 -9.31
C ARG A 6 -42.56 40.75 -10.04
N PRO A 7 -41.41 40.56 -9.37
CA PRO A 7 -40.35 39.75 -9.90
C PRO A 7 -40.75 38.27 -9.75
N THR A 8 -40.76 37.60 -10.89
CA THR A 8 -40.88 36.16 -11.08
C THR A 8 -39.84 35.40 -10.25
N ASN A 9 -40.22 34.19 -9.82
CA ASN A 9 -39.33 33.17 -9.25
C ASN A 9 -38.07 32.99 -10.10
N ASP A 10 -36.97 33.65 -9.74
CA ASP A 10 -35.65 33.24 -10.18
C ASP A 10 -35.22 32.05 -9.32
N MET A 11 -35.49 30.87 -9.87
CA MET A 11 -34.85 29.63 -9.49
C MET A 11 -33.36 29.88 -9.23
N CYS A 12 -32.89 29.44 -8.06
CA CYS A 12 -31.49 29.38 -7.71
C CYS A 12 -30.72 28.69 -8.85
N ASN A 13 -30.03 29.48 -9.66
CA ASN A 13 -29.14 29.03 -10.72
C ASN A 13 -27.90 28.41 -10.05
N CYS A 14 -28.05 27.22 -9.48
CA CYS A 14 -26.94 26.32 -9.18
C CYS A 14 -26.34 25.85 -10.51
N ARG A 15 -25.70 26.77 -11.24
CA ARG A 15 -24.83 26.41 -12.36
C ARG A 15 -23.74 25.54 -11.76
N HIS A 16 -23.81 24.25 -12.06
CA HIS A 16 -22.74 23.30 -11.78
C HIS A 16 -21.41 23.93 -12.21
N TYR A 17 -20.53 24.21 -11.25
CA TYR A 17 -19.15 24.56 -11.52
C TYR A 17 -18.45 23.32 -12.11
N GLN A 18 -18.73 23.02 -13.37
CA GLN A 18 -17.93 22.08 -14.15
C GLN A 18 -16.70 22.81 -14.62
N LEU A 19 -15.67 22.80 -13.77
CA LEU A 19 -14.34 23.21 -14.13
C LEU A 19 -13.88 22.40 -15.37
N PRO A 20 -13.27 23.03 -16.39
CA PRO A 20 -12.73 22.35 -17.55
C PRO A 20 -11.82 21.17 -17.15
N ALA A 21 -11.74 20.11 -17.96
CA ALA A 21 -10.94 18.92 -17.64
C ALA A 21 -9.45 19.22 -17.35
N LYS A 22 -8.88 20.29 -17.93
CA LYS A 22 -7.52 20.78 -17.62
C LYS A 22 -7.40 21.44 -16.24
N SER A 23 -8.50 21.91 -15.66
CA SER A 23 -8.60 22.48 -14.31
C SER A 23 -8.85 21.40 -13.24
N ALA A 24 -9.19 20.18 -13.66
CA ALA A 24 -9.40 19.04 -12.78
C ALA A 24 -8.10 18.51 -12.15
N SER A 25 -7.02 18.47 -12.93
CA SER A 25 -5.67 18.15 -12.43
C SER A 25 -5.17 19.22 -11.45
N HIS A 26 -5.50 20.48 -11.71
CA HIS A 26 -5.20 21.61 -10.84
C HIS A 26 -5.91 21.56 -9.47
N ALA A 27 -7.17 21.14 -9.41
CA ALA A 27 -7.92 21.05 -8.15
C ALA A 27 -7.23 20.18 -7.09
N SER A 28 -6.63 19.05 -7.51
CA SER A 28 -5.86 18.17 -6.61
C SER A 28 -4.61 18.83 -6.03
N VAL A 29 -4.02 19.78 -6.75
CA VAL A 29 -2.85 20.57 -6.32
C VAL A 29 -3.27 21.71 -5.40
N TYR A 30 -4.44 22.31 -5.64
CA TYR A 30 -4.94 23.46 -4.89
C TYR A 30 -5.72 23.10 -3.62
N ARG A 31 -6.23 21.86 -3.48
CA ARG A 31 -6.96 21.42 -2.27
C ARG A 31 -6.16 21.57 -0.98
N LYS A 32 -4.83 21.58 -1.06
CA LYS A 32 -3.95 21.84 0.08
C LYS A 32 -4.01 23.28 0.59
N PHE A 33 -4.64 24.21 -0.14
CA PHE A 33 -4.76 25.61 0.28
C PHE A 33 -6.20 25.98 0.65
N PHE A 34 -7.15 25.05 0.55
CA PHE A 34 -8.52 25.32 0.94
C PHE A 34 -8.62 25.42 2.47
N PRO A 35 -9.42 26.38 2.98
CA PRO A 35 -9.67 26.51 4.40
C PRO A 35 -10.66 25.42 4.88
N LYS A 36 -10.76 25.23 6.20
CA LYS A 36 -11.57 24.16 6.80
C LYS A 36 -13.05 24.23 6.44
N GLU A 37 -13.60 25.44 6.26
CA GLU A 37 -15.01 25.68 5.96
C GLU A 37 -15.44 25.03 4.62
N VAL A 38 -14.49 24.83 3.69
CA VAL A 38 -14.73 24.18 2.40
C VAL A 38 -15.15 22.72 2.56
N VAL A 39 -14.80 22.06 3.67
CA VAL A 39 -15.23 20.68 3.94
C VAL A 39 -16.76 20.59 3.96
N GLN A 40 -17.42 21.50 4.69
CA GLN A 40 -18.87 21.53 4.77
C GLN A 40 -19.51 21.88 3.42
N GLU A 41 -18.98 22.90 2.74
CA GLU A 41 -19.50 23.33 1.43
C GLU A 41 -19.43 22.21 0.38
N VAL A 42 -18.27 21.55 0.26
CA VAL A 42 -18.07 20.43 -0.67
C VAL A 42 -18.99 19.27 -0.32
N TRP A 43 -19.19 18.99 0.97
CA TRP A 43 -20.11 17.94 1.40
C TRP A 43 -21.56 18.27 1.02
N GLU A 44 -22.06 19.46 1.34
CA GLU A 44 -23.44 19.87 1.07
C GLU A 44 -23.77 19.83 -0.42
N GLN A 45 -22.85 20.26 -1.28
CA GLN A 45 -23.01 20.21 -2.74
C GLN A 45 -23.13 18.77 -3.29
N ASN A 46 -22.49 17.79 -2.66
CA ASN A 46 -22.43 16.41 -3.15
C ASN A 46 -23.38 15.45 -2.41
N ARG A 47 -23.79 15.79 -1.18
CA ARG A 47 -24.54 14.92 -0.26
C ARG A 47 -25.82 14.39 -0.91
N ALA A 48 -26.68 15.27 -1.42
CA ALA A 48 -27.97 14.87 -1.97
C ALA A 48 -27.82 13.84 -3.12
N ARG A 49 -26.80 14.05 -3.97
CA ARG A 49 -26.46 13.14 -5.07
C ARG A 49 -25.91 11.81 -4.55
N ILE A 50 -25.02 11.82 -3.57
CA ILE A 50 -24.47 10.57 -3.01
C ILE A 50 -25.59 9.72 -2.40
N PHE A 51 -26.47 10.34 -1.60
CA PHE A 51 -27.59 9.64 -0.96
C PHE A 51 -28.64 9.16 -1.96
N SER A 52 -28.93 9.91 -3.03
CA SER A 52 -29.84 9.44 -4.07
C SER A 52 -29.27 8.23 -4.81
N LEU A 53 -27.98 8.28 -5.16
CA LEU A 53 -27.29 7.18 -5.83
C LEU A 53 -27.14 5.94 -4.94
N ALA A 54 -27.04 6.08 -3.62
CA ALA A 54 -26.97 4.94 -2.70
C ALA A 54 -28.24 4.07 -2.71
N ASN A 55 -29.38 4.66 -3.09
CA ASN A 55 -30.66 3.96 -3.23
C ASN A 55 -30.89 3.41 -4.64
N LEU A 56 -30.07 3.81 -5.61
CA LEU A 56 -30.18 3.41 -7.01
C LEU A 56 -29.12 2.36 -7.32
N LYS A 57 -29.48 1.29 -8.02
CA LYS A 57 -28.51 0.28 -8.50
C LYS A 57 -27.72 0.77 -9.72
N THR A 58 -27.35 2.04 -9.75
CA THR A 58 -26.67 2.70 -10.88
C THR A 58 -25.16 2.74 -10.66
N GLU A 59 -24.39 2.30 -11.66
CA GLU A 59 -22.92 2.33 -11.67
C GLU A 59 -22.40 3.76 -11.92
N THR A 60 -22.59 4.65 -10.96
CA THR A 60 -22.00 6.00 -10.99
C THR A 60 -21.04 6.17 -9.85
N HIS A 61 -19.91 6.85 -10.08
CA HIS A 61 -18.82 6.98 -9.10
C HIS A 61 -18.81 8.38 -8.47
N PRO A 62 -19.62 8.65 -7.42
CA PRO A 62 -19.71 9.98 -6.84
C PRO A 62 -18.51 10.34 -5.95
N VAL A 63 -17.83 9.37 -5.33
CA VAL A 63 -16.76 9.65 -4.35
C VAL A 63 -15.51 10.23 -4.99
N PRO A 64 -15.02 9.75 -6.17
CA PRO A 64 -13.88 10.39 -6.83
C PRO A 64 -14.06 11.89 -7.07
N ASN A 65 -15.28 12.33 -7.40
CA ASN A 65 -15.59 13.75 -7.57
C ASN A 65 -15.57 14.52 -6.24
N LEU A 66 -16.10 13.93 -5.16
CA LEU A 66 -16.01 14.50 -3.82
C LEU A 66 -14.54 14.69 -3.39
N LEU A 67 -13.74 13.63 -3.49
CA LEU A 67 -12.33 13.60 -3.05
C LEU A 67 -11.43 14.57 -3.82
N LYS A 68 -11.82 14.91 -5.05
CA LYS A 68 -11.10 15.88 -5.89
C LYS A 68 -11.07 17.28 -5.27
N TYR A 69 -12.14 17.67 -4.55
CA TYR A 69 -12.29 19.00 -3.97
C TYR A 69 -12.16 19.01 -2.45
N LEU A 70 -12.34 17.87 -1.78
CA LEU A 70 -12.26 17.76 -0.32
C LEU A 70 -10.82 17.96 0.18
N PRO A 71 -10.54 18.96 1.04
CA PRO A 71 -9.20 19.18 1.52
C PRO A 71 -8.89 18.28 2.74
N MET A 72 -7.78 17.54 2.71
CA MET A 72 -7.44 16.54 3.76
C MET A 72 -6.10 16.85 4.45
N LYS A 73 -6.04 17.92 5.23
CA LYS A 73 -4.91 18.27 6.10
C LYS A 73 -5.26 18.08 7.57
N THR A 74 -4.27 18.09 8.46
CA THR A 74 -4.47 17.99 9.92
C THR A 74 -5.56 18.93 10.42
N GLU A 75 -5.53 20.17 9.97
CA GLU A 75 -6.44 21.23 10.40
C GLU A 75 -7.90 21.00 9.97
N HIS A 76 -8.13 20.08 9.02
CA HIS A 76 -9.46 19.71 8.53
C HIS A 76 -10.00 18.44 9.20
N TYR A 77 -9.19 17.75 10.01
CA TYR A 77 -9.57 16.44 10.57
C TYR A 77 -10.89 16.49 11.34
N SER A 78 -11.02 17.43 12.27
CA SER A 78 -12.23 17.56 13.11
C SER A 78 -13.47 17.79 12.26
N GLU A 79 -13.38 18.72 11.30
CA GLU A 79 -14.48 19.06 10.41
C GLU A 79 -14.91 17.87 9.54
N ILE A 80 -13.97 17.08 9.00
CA ILE A 80 -14.29 15.89 8.22
C ILE A 80 -14.96 14.82 9.08
N VAL A 81 -14.46 14.62 10.31
CA VAL A 81 -14.97 13.63 11.26
C VAL A 81 -16.38 13.99 11.74
N GLU A 82 -16.68 15.26 11.93
CA GLU A 82 -18.00 15.71 12.38
C GLU A 82 -19.01 15.75 11.23
N THR A 83 -18.59 16.21 10.04
CA THR A 83 -19.51 16.54 8.95
C THR A 83 -19.74 15.38 7.97
N ILE A 84 -18.70 14.60 7.65
CA ILE A 84 -18.73 13.63 6.54
C ILE A 84 -18.66 12.18 7.03
N LEU A 85 -17.73 11.88 7.94
CA LEU A 85 -17.42 10.51 8.34
C LEU A 85 -18.63 9.71 8.88
N PRO A 86 -19.55 10.28 9.70
CA PRO A 86 -20.72 9.55 10.19
C PRO A 86 -21.68 9.17 9.06
N ALA A 87 -21.80 10.04 8.04
CA ALA A 87 -22.61 9.76 6.87
C ALA A 87 -21.98 8.69 5.98
N VAL A 88 -20.65 8.69 5.82
CA VAL A 88 -19.92 7.65 5.08
C VAL A 88 -20.13 6.28 5.72
N PHE A 89 -19.96 6.16 7.04
CA PHE A 89 -20.23 4.91 7.75
C PHE A 89 -21.70 4.48 7.64
N LYS A 90 -22.64 5.41 7.84
CA LYS A 90 -24.07 5.11 7.67
C LYS A 90 -24.37 4.58 6.26
N LEU A 91 -23.83 5.21 5.23
CA LEU A 91 -23.99 4.78 3.84
C LEU A 91 -23.35 3.41 3.61
N TRP A 92 -22.17 3.17 4.16
CA TRP A 92 -21.49 1.90 4.01
C TRP A 92 -22.29 0.73 4.61
N TYR A 93 -22.91 0.93 5.78
CA TYR A 93 -23.74 -0.10 6.42
C TYR A 93 -25.11 -0.30 5.79
N THR A 94 -25.69 0.73 5.18
CA THR A 94 -27.10 0.72 4.76
C THR A 94 -27.30 0.65 3.25
N ALA A 95 -26.27 0.95 2.45
CA ALA A 95 -26.39 0.97 1.00
C ALA A 95 -26.77 -0.42 0.45
N ARG A 96 -27.73 -0.43 -0.48
CA ARG A 96 -28.20 -1.65 -1.15
C ARG A 96 -27.34 -1.92 -2.39
N GLY A 97 -26.16 -2.50 -2.18
CA GLY A 97 -25.32 -3.01 -3.26
C GLY A 97 -23.84 -2.69 -3.08
N LEU A 98 -23.03 -3.61 -3.59
CA LEU A 98 -21.58 -3.61 -3.43
C LEU A 98 -20.91 -2.35 -4.00
N HIS A 99 -21.46 -1.77 -5.07
CA HIS A 99 -20.91 -0.58 -5.72
C HIS A 99 -20.76 0.62 -4.77
N MET A 100 -21.83 1.00 -4.08
CA MET A 100 -21.77 2.13 -3.15
C MET A 100 -20.94 1.80 -1.90
N GLN A 101 -20.93 0.54 -1.47
CA GLN A 101 -20.06 0.10 -0.37
C GLN A 101 -18.57 0.27 -0.73
N ILE A 102 -18.19 -0.08 -1.96
CA ILE A 102 -16.84 0.14 -2.49
C ILE A 102 -16.48 1.62 -2.58
N GLU A 103 -17.42 2.46 -3.01
CA GLU A 103 -17.23 3.92 -3.03
C GLU A 103 -16.93 4.46 -1.61
N MET A 104 -17.64 3.98 -0.60
CA MET A 104 -17.37 4.36 0.80
C MET A 104 -16.00 3.87 1.26
N ILE A 105 -15.62 2.64 0.91
CA ILE A 105 -14.26 2.12 1.20
C ILE A 105 -13.18 2.95 0.48
N HIS A 106 -13.46 3.44 -0.73
CA HIS A 106 -12.55 4.35 -1.44
C HIS A 106 -12.36 5.67 -0.70
N PHE A 107 -13.44 6.25 -0.17
CA PHE A 107 -13.38 7.42 0.69
C PHE A 107 -12.55 7.14 1.94
N LEU A 108 -12.84 6.04 2.66
CA LEU A 108 -12.15 5.66 3.89
C LEU A 108 -10.65 5.44 3.65
N ALA A 109 -10.27 4.84 2.52
CA ALA A 109 -8.87 4.66 2.13
C ALA A 109 -8.15 6.01 1.93
N GLU A 110 -8.79 6.99 1.29
CA GLU A 110 -8.21 8.33 1.14
C GLU A 110 -8.17 9.07 2.48
N PHE A 111 -9.17 8.87 3.35
CA PHE A 111 -9.17 9.40 4.71
C PHE A 111 -7.97 8.88 5.51
N VAL A 112 -7.79 7.56 5.64
CA VAL A 112 -6.70 7.00 6.45
C VAL A 112 -5.30 7.21 5.86
N ARG A 113 -5.18 7.43 4.54
CA ARG A 113 -3.92 7.87 3.93
C ARG A 113 -3.45 9.22 4.47
N ASN A 114 -4.38 10.10 4.83
CA ASN A 114 -4.12 11.45 5.34
C ASN A 114 -4.20 11.51 6.88
N PHE A 115 -4.98 10.61 7.49
CA PHE A 115 -5.23 10.51 8.93
C PHE A 115 -5.03 9.07 9.44
N PRO A 116 -3.80 8.54 9.36
CA PRO A 116 -3.52 7.14 9.69
C PRO A 116 -3.86 6.81 11.15
N GLY A 117 -4.41 5.61 11.37
CA GLY A 117 -4.77 5.09 12.71
C GLY A 117 -5.96 5.78 13.38
N ARG A 118 -6.66 6.70 12.71
CA ARG A 118 -7.77 7.48 13.31
C ARG A 118 -9.14 6.80 13.23
N ILE A 119 -9.21 5.61 12.65
CA ILE A 119 -10.44 4.80 12.58
C ILE A 119 -10.26 3.60 13.52
N ASP A 120 -11.23 3.41 14.41
CA ASP A 120 -11.38 2.11 15.07
C ASP A 120 -11.99 1.12 14.06
N TRP A 121 -11.13 0.27 13.51
CA TRP A 121 -11.53 -0.69 12.49
C TRP A 121 -12.24 -1.92 13.06
N CYS A 122 -12.10 -2.19 14.37
CA CYS A 122 -12.55 -3.43 14.99
C CYS A 122 -14.04 -3.75 14.69
N PRO A 123 -14.99 -2.80 14.81
CA PRO A 123 -16.40 -3.07 14.55
C PRO A 123 -16.72 -3.24 13.04
N HIS A 124 -15.74 -3.02 12.16
CA HIS A 124 -15.93 -2.87 10.72
C HIS A 124 -15.27 -4.00 9.92
N MET A 125 -14.42 -4.82 10.57
CA MET A 125 -13.61 -5.83 9.90
C MET A 125 -14.43 -6.90 9.17
N CYS A 126 -15.54 -7.37 9.76
CA CYS A 126 -16.43 -8.34 9.11
C CYS A 126 -16.92 -7.81 7.76
N LEU A 127 -17.50 -6.61 7.78
CA LEU A 127 -18.07 -6.01 6.58
C LEU A 127 -17.00 -5.65 5.54
N LEU A 128 -15.82 -5.19 5.97
CA LEU A 128 -14.70 -4.93 5.08
C LEU A 128 -14.26 -6.21 4.36
N TYR A 129 -14.17 -7.32 5.10
CA TYR A 129 -13.77 -8.61 4.58
C TYR A 129 -14.81 -9.20 3.62
N ASP A 130 -16.09 -9.19 3.99
CA ASP A 130 -17.18 -9.71 3.15
C ASP A 130 -17.27 -8.94 1.83
N ASN A 131 -17.24 -7.61 1.89
CA ASN A 131 -17.23 -6.76 0.69
C ASN A 131 -16.01 -7.03 -0.19
N LEU A 132 -14.84 -7.27 0.41
CA LEU A 132 -13.63 -7.59 -0.34
C LEU A 132 -13.76 -8.93 -1.06
N LEU A 133 -14.26 -9.97 -0.39
CA LEU A 133 -14.45 -11.28 -1.00
C LEU A 133 -15.48 -11.23 -2.14
N ASP A 134 -16.63 -10.61 -1.89
CA ASP A 134 -17.67 -10.42 -2.90
C ASP A 134 -17.13 -9.65 -4.11
N PHE A 135 -16.35 -8.60 -3.86
CA PHE A 135 -15.72 -7.81 -4.90
C PHE A 135 -14.70 -8.62 -5.71
N MET A 136 -13.81 -9.36 -5.05
CA MET A 136 -12.81 -10.17 -5.76
C MET A 136 -13.42 -11.31 -6.57
N ASN A 137 -14.54 -11.88 -6.11
CA ASN A 137 -15.24 -12.97 -6.79
C ASN A 137 -16.11 -12.48 -7.96
N GLY A 138 -16.71 -11.30 -7.86
CA GLY A 138 -17.60 -10.75 -8.88
C GLY A 138 -16.95 -9.87 -9.96
N SER A 139 -15.73 -9.38 -9.74
CA SER A 139 -15.18 -8.29 -10.56
C SER A 139 -14.40 -8.74 -11.79
N LYS A 140 -14.68 -8.09 -12.92
CA LYS A 140 -13.81 -8.12 -14.10
C LYS A 140 -12.60 -7.21 -13.86
N GLN A 141 -11.44 -7.59 -14.40
CA GLN A 141 -10.24 -6.76 -14.27
C GLN A 141 -10.34 -5.50 -15.12
N SER A 142 -10.72 -4.39 -14.50
CA SER A 142 -10.71 -3.03 -15.08
C SER A 142 -9.80 -2.10 -14.27
N GLU A 143 -9.46 -0.93 -14.82
CA GLU A 143 -8.64 0.06 -14.10
C GLU A 143 -9.34 0.57 -12.83
N THR A 144 -10.65 0.80 -12.93
CA THR A 144 -11.53 1.10 -11.79
C THR A 144 -11.45 0.01 -10.71
N THR A 145 -11.42 -1.27 -11.11
CA THR A 145 -11.30 -2.39 -10.17
C THR A 145 -9.97 -2.37 -9.43
N LYS A 146 -8.86 -2.08 -10.12
CA LYS A 146 -7.53 -1.97 -9.50
C LYS A 146 -7.45 -0.82 -8.49
N LEU A 147 -8.12 0.30 -8.78
CA LEU A 147 -8.23 1.43 -7.86
C LEU A 147 -8.89 0.99 -6.54
N TYR A 148 -10.00 0.27 -6.62
CA TYR A 148 -10.72 -0.16 -5.43
C TYR A 148 -10.02 -1.27 -4.65
N ILE A 149 -9.36 -2.21 -5.32
CA ILE A 149 -8.46 -3.17 -4.65
C ILE A 149 -7.38 -2.44 -3.86
N THR A 150 -6.83 -1.35 -4.42
CA THR A 150 -5.87 -0.51 -3.69
C THR A 150 -6.50 0.11 -2.45
N SER A 151 -7.75 0.57 -2.52
CA SER A 151 -8.49 1.12 -1.37
C SER A 151 -8.71 0.09 -0.26
N PHE A 152 -9.13 -1.14 -0.60
CA PHE A 152 -9.24 -2.23 0.37
C PHE A 152 -7.90 -2.54 1.04
N ALA A 153 -6.82 -2.62 0.26
CA ALA A 153 -5.49 -2.89 0.80
C ALA A 153 -5.04 -1.84 1.82
N ILE A 154 -5.35 -0.57 1.55
CA ILE A 154 -5.03 0.54 2.47
C ILE A 154 -5.80 0.43 3.77
N CYS A 155 -7.11 0.17 3.70
CA CYS A 155 -7.94 0.03 4.90
C CYS A 155 -7.51 -1.17 5.74
N LEU A 156 -7.22 -2.31 5.11
CA LEU A 156 -6.71 -3.50 5.80
C LEU A 156 -5.35 -3.24 6.46
N VAL A 157 -4.43 -2.57 5.76
CA VAL A 157 -3.14 -2.22 6.34
C VAL A 157 -3.30 -1.22 7.48
N ASP A 158 -4.18 -0.23 7.38
CA ASP A 158 -4.45 0.74 8.46
C ASP A 158 -5.11 0.07 9.68
N SER A 159 -5.89 -0.99 9.48
CA SER A 159 -6.50 -1.79 10.56
C SER A 159 -5.50 -2.63 11.37
N LEU A 160 -4.26 -2.78 10.90
CA LEU A 160 -3.23 -3.48 11.66
C LEU A 160 -2.95 -2.69 12.94
N PRO A 161 -3.08 -3.35 14.12
CA PRO A 161 -2.92 -2.69 15.40
C PRO A 161 -1.48 -2.26 15.63
N ASP A 162 -1.32 -1.22 16.42
CA ASP A 162 -0.03 -0.59 16.67
C ASP A 162 0.73 -1.23 17.84
N ASP A 163 0.01 -1.80 18.83
CA ASP A 163 0.55 -2.68 19.87
C ASP A 163 -0.36 -3.90 20.12
N PHE A 164 0.17 -5.10 19.89
CA PHE A 164 -0.55 -6.37 19.99
C PHE A 164 -1.04 -6.77 21.40
N ARG A 165 -0.93 -5.87 22.37
CA ARG A 165 -1.24 -6.13 23.78
C ARG A 165 -2.71 -5.86 24.12
N GLN A 166 -3.44 -5.05 23.35
CA GLN A 166 -4.86 -4.80 23.61
C GLN A 166 -5.77 -5.88 23.00
N ALA A 167 -6.93 -6.13 23.60
CA ALA A 167 -7.84 -7.20 23.18
C ALA A 167 -8.55 -6.92 21.84
N SER A 168 -8.93 -5.66 21.59
CA SER A 168 -9.47 -5.18 20.30
C SER A 168 -8.48 -5.40 19.15
N ASP A 169 -7.20 -5.20 19.42
CA ASP A 169 -6.10 -5.30 18.47
C ASP A 169 -5.86 -6.75 17.99
N LYS A 170 -6.15 -7.73 18.86
CA LYS A 170 -6.10 -9.15 18.49
C LYS A 170 -7.16 -9.52 17.45
N HIS A 171 -8.30 -8.84 17.44
CA HIS A 171 -9.39 -9.15 16.52
C HIS A 171 -9.06 -8.71 15.09
N CYS A 172 -8.65 -7.45 14.88
CA CYS A 172 -8.22 -6.95 13.58
C CYS A 172 -7.04 -7.76 13.02
N LYS A 173 -6.08 -8.11 13.88
CA LYS A 173 -4.99 -9.02 13.52
C LYS A 173 -5.50 -10.36 13.01
N SER A 174 -6.42 -11.01 13.74
CA SER A 174 -6.97 -12.31 13.35
C SER A 174 -7.62 -12.26 11.97
N TYR A 175 -8.35 -11.19 11.64
CA TYR A 175 -8.93 -11.02 10.30
C TYR A 175 -7.85 -10.87 9.23
N PHE A 176 -6.82 -10.06 9.48
CA PHE A 176 -5.72 -9.90 8.55
C PHE A 176 -5.00 -11.24 8.30
N GLU A 177 -4.62 -11.96 9.36
CA GLU A 177 -3.96 -13.26 9.25
C GLU A 177 -4.85 -14.31 8.56
N SER A 178 -6.15 -14.31 8.87
CA SER A 178 -7.13 -15.19 8.22
C SER A 178 -7.27 -14.88 6.74
N PHE A 179 -7.26 -13.60 6.35
CA PHE A 179 -7.28 -13.19 4.95
C PHE A 179 -6.03 -13.67 4.20
N ILE A 180 -4.84 -13.48 4.76
CA ILE A 180 -3.60 -13.93 4.13
C ILE A 180 -3.56 -15.46 4.04
N THR A 181 -4.02 -16.15 5.07
CA THR A 181 -4.13 -17.61 5.10
C THR A 181 -5.11 -18.10 4.03
N ALA A 182 -6.28 -17.48 3.90
CA ALA A 182 -7.23 -17.79 2.84
C ALA A 182 -6.61 -17.61 1.46
N CYS A 183 -5.92 -16.49 1.20
CA CYS A 183 -5.16 -16.27 -0.03
C CYS A 183 -4.11 -17.37 -0.28
N ASN A 184 -3.41 -17.83 0.76
CA ASN A 184 -2.41 -18.91 0.65
C ASN A 184 -3.05 -20.27 0.30
N THR A 185 -4.29 -20.51 0.70
CA THR A 185 -5.03 -21.71 0.31
C THR A 185 -5.60 -21.64 -1.10
N THR A 186 -6.01 -20.46 -1.57
CA THR A 186 -6.63 -20.29 -2.90
C THR A 186 -5.60 -20.14 -4.02
N VAL A 187 -4.43 -19.58 -3.72
CA VAL A 187 -3.35 -19.35 -4.69
C VAL A 187 -2.38 -20.52 -4.68
N HIS A 188 -2.52 -21.44 -5.63
CA HIS A 188 -1.51 -22.46 -5.91
C HIS A 188 -0.70 -22.06 -7.16
N PRO A 189 0.62 -22.37 -7.24
CA PRO A 189 1.46 -22.05 -8.40
C PRO A 189 0.90 -22.52 -9.75
N SER A 190 0.22 -23.67 -9.74
CA SER A 190 -0.41 -24.29 -10.91
C SER A 190 -1.84 -23.81 -11.19
N SER A 191 -2.44 -23.02 -10.30
CA SER A 191 -3.82 -22.58 -10.48
C SER A 191 -3.95 -21.65 -11.69
N ARG A 192 -5.00 -21.84 -12.49
CA ARG A 192 -5.27 -21.08 -13.73
C ARG A 192 -6.60 -20.31 -13.73
N HIS A 193 -7.30 -20.25 -12.61
CA HIS A 193 -8.53 -19.46 -12.51
C HIS A 193 -8.25 -17.95 -12.65
N ALA A 194 -9.22 -17.20 -13.18
CA ALA A 194 -9.07 -15.76 -13.41
C ALA A 194 -8.91 -14.97 -12.10
N SER A 195 -9.56 -15.43 -11.03
CA SER A 195 -9.54 -14.81 -9.69
C SER A 195 -8.14 -14.69 -9.07
N ILE A 196 -7.20 -15.56 -9.46
CA ILE A 196 -5.83 -15.55 -8.92
C ILE A 196 -5.11 -14.24 -9.25
N ASN A 197 -5.38 -13.67 -10.43
CA ASN A 197 -4.80 -12.38 -10.80
C ASN A 197 -5.27 -11.28 -9.83
N MET A 198 -6.51 -11.38 -9.32
CA MET A 198 -7.04 -10.44 -8.34
C MET A 198 -6.40 -10.63 -6.98
N HIS A 199 -6.24 -11.87 -6.52
CA HIS A 199 -5.55 -12.20 -5.27
C HIS A 199 -4.09 -11.74 -5.31
N ALA A 200 -3.37 -12.04 -6.39
CA ALA A 200 -2.02 -11.56 -6.60
C ALA A 200 -1.96 -10.03 -6.58
N HIS A 201 -2.85 -9.34 -7.30
CA HIS A 201 -2.90 -7.88 -7.31
C HIS A 201 -3.16 -7.31 -5.91
N MET A 202 -4.12 -7.87 -5.18
CA MET A 202 -4.45 -7.48 -3.81
C MET A 202 -3.25 -7.63 -2.88
N MET A 203 -2.55 -8.76 -2.94
CA MET A 203 -1.35 -8.99 -2.14
C MET A 203 -0.25 -7.97 -2.43
N ASN A 204 -0.04 -7.60 -3.69
CA ASN A 204 0.91 -6.56 -4.06
C ASN A 204 0.49 -5.19 -3.52
N LYS A 205 -0.80 -4.87 -3.54
CA LYS A 205 -1.31 -3.62 -2.97
C LYS A 205 -1.20 -3.59 -1.45
N ILE A 206 -1.39 -4.71 -0.75
CA ILE A 206 -1.13 -4.83 0.68
C ILE A 206 0.35 -4.53 0.97
N SER A 207 1.28 -5.17 0.26
CA SER A 207 2.72 -4.92 0.44
C SER A 207 3.09 -3.46 0.21
N LEU A 208 2.58 -2.85 -0.86
CA LEU A 208 2.82 -1.43 -1.16
C LEU A 208 2.23 -0.50 -0.10
N ALA A 209 0.97 -0.72 0.30
CA ALA A 209 0.30 0.08 1.33
C ALA A 209 1.04 -0.02 2.66
N PHE A 210 1.53 -1.21 3.02
CA PHE A 210 2.30 -1.45 4.22
C PHE A 210 3.62 -0.68 4.22
N VAL A 211 4.40 -0.79 3.13
CA VAL A 211 5.67 -0.05 2.97
C VAL A 211 5.45 1.45 3.02
N VAL A 212 4.41 1.96 2.35
CA VAL A 212 4.06 3.39 2.40
C VAL A 212 3.68 3.83 3.82
N ARG A 213 2.93 3.02 4.58
CA ARG A 213 2.55 3.34 5.97
C ARG A 213 3.79 3.41 6.87
N VAL A 214 4.72 2.46 6.75
CA VAL A 214 5.99 2.47 7.49
C VAL A 214 6.83 3.70 7.14
N ILE A 215 7.08 3.94 5.85
CA ILE A 215 7.90 5.07 5.39
C ILE A 215 7.30 6.42 5.82
N LYS A 216 5.97 6.58 5.70
CA LYS A 216 5.29 7.80 6.18
C LYS A 216 5.54 8.02 7.66
N THR A 217 5.50 6.99 8.49
CA THR A 217 5.77 7.10 9.93
C THR A 217 7.21 7.54 10.22
N LEU A 218 8.17 7.13 9.38
CA LEU A 218 9.58 7.49 9.50
C LEU A 218 9.89 8.91 9.01
N ILE A 219 9.32 9.34 7.88
CA ILE A 219 9.64 10.64 7.23
C ILE A 219 8.81 11.80 7.78
N SER A 220 7.73 11.54 8.52
CA SER A 220 6.81 12.59 8.96
C SER A 220 7.46 13.62 9.90
N ASN A 221 7.89 14.74 9.31
CA ASN A 221 8.15 16.03 9.99
C ASN A 221 6.84 16.83 10.22
N THR A 222 5.68 16.21 9.99
CA THR A 222 4.39 16.90 9.94
C THR A 222 3.68 16.89 11.29
N SER A 223 2.91 17.94 11.54
CA SER A 223 1.95 18.07 12.65
C SER A 223 0.87 16.96 12.69
N CYS A 224 0.79 16.11 11.65
CA CYS A 224 -0.04 14.91 11.56
C CYS A 224 0.60 13.64 12.14
N LEU A 225 1.69 13.73 12.94
CA LEU A 225 2.26 12.52 13.52
C LEU A 225 1.13 11.71 14.18
N PRO A 226 0.97 10.41 13.83
CA PRO A 226 0.11 9.54 14.60
C PRO A 226 0.51 9.68 16.07
N SER A 227 -0.45 9.57 16.98
CA SER A 227 -0.11 9.46 18.40
C SER A 227 0.96 8.37 18.58
N LYS A 228 1.79 8.44 19.62
CA LYS A 228 2.83 7.41 19.85
C LYS A 228 2.26 5.99 19.82
N GLU A 229 1.03 5.85 20.30
CA GLU A 229 0.24 4.63 20.32
C GLU A 229 -0.09 4.12 18.92
N GLN A 230 0.12 4.92 17.86
CA GLN A 230 -0.19 4.63 16.46
C GLN A 230 1.04 4.41 15.57
N TRP A 231 2.22 4.25 16.16
CA TRP A 231 3.47 4.05 15.43
C TRP A 231 3.67 2.58 15.05
N ILE A 232 3.99 2.31 13.78
CA ILE A 232 4.35 0.96 13.36
C ILE A 232 5.70 0.60 13.95
N THR A 233 5.75 -0.29 14.93
CA THR A 233 6.99 -0.76 15.57
C THR A 233 7.80 -1.71 14.66
N PRO A 234 9.12 -1.84 14.86
CA PRO A 234 9.92 -2.82 14.13
C PRO A 234 9.42 -4.25 14.27
N GLU A 235 8.91 -4.62 15.45
CA GLU A 235 8.37 -5.94 15.78
C GLU A 235 7.03 -6.21 15.08
N LEU A 236 6.23 -5.16 14.84
CA LEU A 236 5.01 -5.26 14.02
C LEU A 236 5.35 -5.49 12.56
N VAL A 237 6.38 -4.81 12.03
CA VAL A 237 6.90 -5.09 10.68
C VAL A 237 7.31 -6.54 10.55
N ASP A 238 8.10 -7.03 11.47
CA ASP A 238 8.59 -8.41 11.47
C ASP A 238 7.45 -9.43 11.50
N ARG A 239 6.50 -9.28 12.43
CA ARG A 239 5.34 -10.17 12.53
C ARG A 239 4.45 -10.12 11.30
N THR A 240 4.26 -8.95 10.71
CA THR A 240 3.46 -8.80 9.49
C THR A 240 4.14 -9.48 8.30
N LEU A 241 5.47 -9.37 8.19
CA LEU A 241 6.24 -10.06 7.16
C LEU A 241 6.21 -11.58 7.32
N ASP A 242 6.22 -12.09 8.56
CA ASP A 242 6.14 -13.55 8.81
C ASP A 242 4.83 -14.16 8.31
N VAL A 243 3.75 -13.37 8.26
CA VAL A 243 2.46 -13.78 7.71
C VAL A 243 2.44 -13.66 6.18
N ILE A 244 3.02 -12.59 5.62
CA ILE A 244 2.92 -12.26 4.20
C ILE A 244 3.94 -13.01 3.32
N LEU A 245 5.20 -13.11 3.77
CA LEU A 245 6.31 -13.63 2.96
C LEU A 245 6.11 -15.08 2.48
N PRO A 246 5.54 -16.02 3.28
CA PRO A 246 5.30 -17.38 2.81
C PRO A 246 4.43 -17.43 1.54
N LEU A 247 3.38 -16.60 1.47
CA LEU A 247 2.51 -16.54 0.28
C LEU A 247 3.28 -16.06 -0.97
N PHE A 248 4.19 -15.09 -0.81
CA PHE A 248 5.01 -14.64 -1.93
C PHE A 248 6.02 -15.69 -2.37
N PHE A 249 6.80 -16.23 -1.45
CA PHE A 249 7.88 -17.17 -1.77
C PHE A 249 7.37 -18.53 -2.21
N ASP A 250 6.35 -19.08 -1.56
CA ASP A 250 5.94 -20.46 -1.78
C ASP A 250 4.84 -20.59 -2.84
N ARG A 251 4.10 -19.50 -3.12
CA ARG A 251 2.96 -19.53 -4.05
C ARG A 251 3.10 -18.58 -5.24
N LEU A 252 3.20 -17.27 -4.99
CA LEU A 252 3.09 -16.26 -6.05
C LEU A 252 4.33 -16.19 -6.95
N LEU A 253 5.53 -16.30 -6.37
CA LEU A 253 6.79 -16.20 -7.09
C LEU A 253 6.95 -17.31 -8.15
N PHE A 254 6.50 -18.52 -7.83
CA PHE A 254 6.58 -19.67 -8.72
C PHE A 254 5.30 -19.92 -9.52
N ASN A 255 4.39 -18.95 -9.56
CA ASN A 255 3.18 -19.09 -10.34
C ASN A 255 3.47 -19.26 -11.83
N SER A 256 2.69 -20.11 -12.49
CA SER A 256 2.81 -20.37 -13.93
C SER A 256 2.58 -19.14 -14.82
N ARG A 257 2.00 -18.06 -14.29
CA ARG A 257 1.81 -16.79 -15.00
C ARG A 257 2.92 -15.79 -14.69
N ASP A 258 3.68 -15.42 -15.73
CA ASP A 258 4.80 -14.46 -15.62
C ASP A 258 4.40 -13.15 -14.95
N ALA A 259 3.24 -12.59 -15.30
CA ALA A 259 2.77 -11.34 -14.71
C ALA A 259 2.54 -11.42 -13.19
N ILE A 260 2.13 -12.58 -12.67
CA ILE A 260 1.96 -12.78 -11.22
C ILE A 260 3.34 -12.87 -10.55
N ALA A 261 4.25 -13.62 -11.16
CA ALA A 261 5.60 -13.82 -10.64
C ALA A 261 6.44 -12.52 -10.66
N ASP A 262 6.31 -11.68 -11.69
CA ASP A 262 6.97 -10.37 -11.74
C ASP A 262 6.41 -9.44 -10.66
N GLN A 263 5.09 -9.39 -10.49
CA GLN A 263 4.48 -8.63 -9.40
C GLN A 263 4.98 -9.13 -8.03
N ALA A 264 5.01 -10.44 -7.80
CA ALA A 264 5.55 -11.05 -6.59
C ALA A 264 7.01 -10.62 -6.33
N SER A 265 7.85 -10.63 -7.37
CA SER A 265 9.24 -10.20 -7.28
C SER A 265 9.37 -8.71 -6.92
N ILE A 266 8.51 -7.86 -7.46
CA ILE A 266 8.44 -6.43 -7.10
C ILE A 266 8.05 -6.25 -5.64
N ALA A 267 7.00 -6.95 -5.17
CA ALA A 267 6.60 -6.90 -3.76
C ALA A 267 7.68 -7.41 -2.83
N LEU A 268 8.35 -8.52 -3.16
CA LEU A 268 9.49 -9.02 -2.39
C LEU A 268 10.60 -7.98 -2.29
N GLY A 269 10.89 -7.25 -3.36
CA GLY A 269 11.88 -6.18 -3.30
C GLY A 269 11.45 -4.98 -2.46
N LEU A 270 10.16 -4.61 -2.47
CA LEU A 270 9.61 -3.57 -1.59
C LEU A 270 9.68 -3.97 -0.11
N LEU A 271 9.29 -5.21 0.21
CA LEU A 271 9.37 -5.76 1.57
C LEU A 271 10.82 -5.96 2.01
N GLY A 272 11.70 -6.34 1.09
CA GLY A 272 13.14 -6.46 1.31
C GLY A 272 13.82 -5.13 1.57
N ALA A 273 13.29 -4.00 1.08
CA ALA A 273 13.77 -2.68 1.47
C ALA A 273 13.46 -2.34 2.95
N LEU A 274 12.41 -2.94 3.53
CA LEU A 274 12.11 -2.79 4.97
C LEU A 274 12.89 -3.78 5.83
N ARG A 275 13.04 -5.04 5.40
CA ARG A 275 13.78 -6.09 6.11
C ARG A 275 14.65 -6.89 5.14
N PRO A 276 15.83 -6.38 4.78
CA PRO A 276 16.72 -7.02 3.81
C PRO A 276 17.07 -8.46 4.19
N GLU A 277 17.39 -8.69 5.47
CA GLU A 277 17.84 -9.99 5.96
C GLU A 277 16.81 -11.10 5.73
N ARG A 278 15.54 -10.87 6.07
CA ARG A 278 14.47 -11.88 5.94
C ARG A 278 14.24 -12.29 4.49
N VAL A 279 14.19 -11.31 3.58
CA VAL A 279 13.94 -11.56 2.15
C VAL A 279 15.17 -12.18 1.48
N LEU A 280 16.35 -11.58 1.65
CA LEU A 280 17.56 -12.04 0.97
C LEU A 280 18.03 -13.42 1.48
N SER A 281 17.86 -13.72 2.77
CA SER A 281 18.17 -15.05 3.31
C SER A 281 17.28 -16.13 2.70
N ARG A 282 15.99 -15.83 2.53
CA ARG A 282 15.06 -16.76 1.88
C ARG A 282 15.36 -16.91 0.38
N VAL A 283 15.72 -15.83 -0.31
CA VAL A 283 16.16 -15.88 -1.71
C VAL A 283 17.41 -16.76 -1.88
N LEU A 284 18.41 -16.63 -0.99
CA LEU A 284 19.60 -17.48 -1.03
C LEU A 284 19.24 -18.96 -0.86
N GLN A 285 18.38 -19.30 0.10
CA GLN A 285 17.90 -20.68 0.27
C GLN A 285 17.22 -21.22 -1.00
N LEU A 286 16.40 -20.41 -1.67
CA LEU A 286 15.74 -20.81 -2.92
C LEU A 286 16.74 -21.02 -4.06
N LEU A 287 17.79 -20.21 -4.14
CA LEU A 287 18.87 -20.39 -5.13
C LEU A 287 19.67 -21.67 -4.87
N ASP A 288 19.99 -21.96 -3.61
CA ASP A 288 20.67 -23.21 -3.24
C ASP A 288 19.79 -24.43 -3.54
N GLN A 289 18.48 -24.36 -3.26
CA GLN A 289 17.53 -25.43 -3.65
C GLN A 289 17.40 -25.58 -5.16
N ALA A 290 17.45 -24.49 -5.92
CA ALA A 290 17.40 -24.53 -7.38
C ALA A 290 18.65 -25.20 -7.97
N LYS A 291 19.80 -25.11 -7.28
CA LYS A 291 21.04 -25.81 -7.68
C LYS A 291 20.85 -27.32 -7.69
N GLU A 292 20.10 -27.84 -6.72
CA GLU A 292 19.82 -29.28 -6.58
C GLU A 292 18.73 -29.78 -7.55
N ARG A 293 17.99 -28.87 -8.20
CA ARG A 293 16.81 -29.15 -9.03
C ARG A 293 16.99 -28.65 -10.46
N SER A 294 17.93 -29.26 -11.18
CA SER A 294 18.21 -28.94 -12.59
C SER A 294 17.02 -29.20 -13.53
N ASP A 295 16.05 -30.01 -13.09
CA ASP A 295 14.79 -30.33 -13.73
C ASP A 295 13.73 -29.20 -13.65
N MET A 296 13.95 -28.19 -12.80
CA MET A 296 13.00 -27.10 -12.56
C MET A 296 13.61 -25.72 -12.86
N PRO A 297 13.85 -25.37 -14.15
CA PRO A 297 14.54 -24.14 -14.54
C PRO A 297 13.85 -22.86 -14.05
N LEU A 298 12.51 -22.85 -13.97
CA LEU A 298 11.75 -21.72 -13.46
C LEU A 298 12.08 -21.39 -11.99
N ARG A 299 12.49 -22.37 -11.17
CA ARG A 299 12.90 -22.09 -9.79
C ARG A 299 14.13 -21.20 -9.75
N LEU A 300 15.09 -21.43 -10.64
CA LEU A 300 16.27 -20.61 -10.76
C LEU A 300 15.91 -19.21 -11.27
N THR A 301 15.26 -19.13 -12.44
CA THR A 301 14.93 -17.84 -13.07
C THR A 301 14.12 -16.94 -12.14
N ARG A 302 13.07 -17.46 -11.49
CA ARG A 302 12.23 -16.67 -10.57
C ARG A 302 12.97 -16.22 -9.31
N SER A 303 13.81 -17.07 -8.75
CA SER A 303 14.62 -16.70 -7.58
C SER A 303 15.63 -15.60 -7.93
N LEU A 304 16.18 -15.63 -9.15
CA LEU A 304 17.07 -14.58 -9.67
C LEU A 304 16.32 -13.27 -9.98
N GLU A 305 15.09 -13.33 -10.50
CA GLU A 305 14.23 -12.14 -10.68
C GLU A 305 13.96 -11.47 -9.32
N ALA A 306 13.55 -12.26 -8.32
CA ALA A 306 13.32 -11.77 -6.96
C ALA A 306 14.60 -11.17 -6.35
N LEU A 307 15.76 -11.81 -6.53
CA LEU A 307 17.05 -11.27 -6.12
C LEU A 307 17.32 -9.91 -6.75
N ASN A 308 17.16 -9.79 -8.07
CA ASN A 308 17.46 -8.57 -8.80
C ASN A 308 16.58 -7.41 -8.35
N ARG A 309 15.27 -7.65 -8.21
CA ARG A 309 14.33 -6.66 -7.69
C ARG A 309 14.68 -6.23 -6.27
N THR A 310 15.05 -7.18 -5.42
CA THR A 310 15.41 -6.91 -4.02
C THR A 310 16.70 -6.11 -3.91
N VAL A 311 17.76 -6.52 -4.60
CA VAL A 311 19.04 -5.80 -4.62
C VAL A 311 18.88 -4.40 -5.22
N TYR A 312 18.14 -4.28 -6.33
CA TYR A 312 17.86 -2.99 -6.96
C TYR A 312 17.11 -2.06 -6.02
N LEU A 313 16.05 -2.53 -5.35
CA LEU A 313 15.26 -1.69 -4.47
C LEU A 313 15.98 -1.38 -3.16
N ILE A 314 16.77 -2.29 -2.58
CA ILE A 314 17.61 -1.97 -1.42
C ILE A 314 18.68 -0.93 -1.80
N GLY A 315 19.37 -1.12 -2.94
CA GLY A 315 20.42 -0.21 -3.40
C GLY A 315 19.89 1.15 -3.86
N GLY A 316 18.73 1.18 -4.54
CA GLY A 316 18.09 2.40 -5.02
C GLY A 316 17.33 3.15 -3.93
N SER A 317 16.77 2.45 -2.94
CA SER A 317 16.17 3.10 -1.77
C SER A 317 17.23 3.71 -0.86
N ASN A 318 18.53 3.37 -1.04
CA ASN A 318 19.56 3.76 -0.09
C ASN A 318 21.04 3.71 -0.54
N LEU A 319 21.49 4.84 -1.10
CA LEU A 319 22.84 5.35 -0.81
C LEU A 319 22.86 6.39 0.33
N ALA A 320 21.70 6.76 0.90
CA ALA A 320 21.62 7.89 1.82
C ALA A 320 20.97 7.61 3.20
N LEU A 321 20.19 6.53 3.39
CA LEU A 321 19.80 6.02 4.72
C LEU A 321 20.58 4.76 5.16
N PHE A 322 21.32 4.05 4.29
CA PHE A 322 21.99 2.79 4.67
C PHE A 322 23.53 2.80 4.75
N THR A 323 24.25 3.78 4.22
CA THR A 323 25.73 3.70 4.15
C THR A 323 26.49 4.71 5.00
N HIS A 324 25.89 5.82 5.45
CA HIS A 324 26.54 6.76 6.36
C HIS A 324 25.55 7.32 7.35
N THR A 325 26.06 7.62 8.56
CA THR A 325 25.35 8.17 9.73
C THR A 325 23.93 8.69 9.47
N PRO A 326 22.92 8.33 10.30
CA PRO A 326 21.50 8.78 10.22
C PRO A 326 21.25 10.29 10.31
N ARG A 327 22.27 11.12 10.11
CA ARG A 327 22.25 12.56 10.32
C ARG A 327 21.76 13.29 9.08
N HIS A 328 22.12 12.92 7.87
CA HIS A 328 21.94 13.86 6.74
C HIS A 328 20.54 13.91 6.11
N PHE A 329 19.70 12.88 6.23
CA PHE A 329 18.29 12.93 5.77
C PHE A 329 17.32 13.48 6.83
N PHE A 330 17.66 13.35 8.12
CA PHE A 330 16.84 13.83 9.24
C PHE A 330 17.26 15.23 9.76
N LEU A 331 18.31 15.84 9.19
CA LEU A 331 18.80 17.18 9.54
C LEU A 331 18.28 18.31 8.64
N ASN A 332 17.27 18.08 7.81
CA ASN A 332 16.54 19.20 7.23
C ASN A 332 15.77 19.90 8.34
N LYS A 333 16.28 21.07 8.72
CA LYS A 333 15.80 22.05 9.71
C LYS A 333 14.28 22.19 9.70
N GLY A 334 13.60 21.29 10.40
CA GLY A 334 12.22 21.40 10.85
C GLY A 334 12.18 21.47 12.37
N PRO A 335 11.04 21.85 12.98
CA PRO A 335 10.95 22.02 14.44
C PRO A 335 11.36 20.72 15.14
N VAL A 336 12.06 20.88 16.27
CA VAL A 336 12.66 19.85 17.13
C VAL A 336 11.86 18.53 17.09
N GLN A 337 12.43 17.49 16.46
CA GLN A 337 11.90 16.14 16.59
C GLN A 337 11.96 15.73 18.07
N LYS A 338 10.83 15.34 18.65
CA LYS A 338 10.76 14.87 20.03
C LYS A 338 11.71 13.68 20.22
N ALA A 339 12.42 13.62 21.36
CA ALA A 339 13.45 12.60 21.62
C ALA A 339 12.96 11.14 21.41
N ASP A 340 11.68 10.89 21.66
CA ASP A 340 11.06 9.59 21.45
C ASP A 340 10.91 9.20 19.98
N HIS A 341 10.62 10.17 19.11
CA HIS A 341 10.47 9.91 17.66
C HIS A 341 11.82 9.60 17.04
N LYS A 342 12.88 10.27 17.50
CA LYS A 342 14.26 9.94 17.13
C LYS A 342 14.64 8.51 17.55
N THR A 343 14.31 8.12 18.77
CA THR A 343 14.56 6.74 19.27
C THR A 343 13.82 5.71 18.42
N PHE A 344 12.56 5.98 18.07
CA PHE A 344 11.76 5.14 17.18
C PHE A 344 12.37 5.00 15.77
N ILE A 345 12.82 6.10 15.18
CA ILE A 345 13.52 6.09 13.89
C ILE A 345 14.80 5.25 13.99
N ASP A 346 15.61 5.46 15.02
CA ASP A 346 16.86 4.71 15.22
C ASP A 346 16.62 3.20 15.36
N GLN A 347 15.52 2.78 16.01
CA GLN A 347 15.14 1.37 16.09
C GLN A 347 14.81 0.77 14.71
N HIS A 348 14.06 1.49 13.87
CA HIS A 348 13.78 1.05 12.50
C HIS A 348 15.02 1.02 11.62
N LEU A 349 15.87 2.05 11.70
CA LEU A 349 17.11 2.09 10.94
C LEU A 349 18.03 0.94 11.34
N LYS A 350 18.10 0.58 12.63
CA LYS A 350 18.84 -0.61 13.09
C LYS A 350 18.23 -1.91 12.57
N ALA A 351 16.90 -2.05 12.56
CA ALA A 351 16.22 -3.24 12.03
C ALA A 351 16.29 -3.35 10.50
N MET A 352 16.46 -2.23 9.80
CA MET A 352 16.72 -2.18 8.35
C MET A 352 18.20 -2.38 8.03
N ALA A 353 19.10 -2.02 8.95
CA ALA A 353 20.52 -2.27 8.80
C ALA A 353 20.75 -3.78 8.74
N PHE A 354 21.54 -4.21 7.75
CA PHE A 354 21.87 -5.62 7.56
C PHE A 354 23.39 -5.81 7.63
N PRO A 355 23.97 -5.92 8.84
CA PRO A 355 25.42 -6.05 9.02
C PRO A 355 26.01 -7.27 8.30
N GLY A 356 25.23 -8.35 8.19
CA GLY A 356 25.59 -9.59 7.50
C GLY A 356 25.47 -9.54 5.97
N VAL A 357 25.07 -8.41 5.36
CA VAL A 357 24.79 -8.33 3.91
C VAL A 357 25.97 -8.75 3.05
N ARG A 358 27.20 -8.42 3.47
CA ARG A 358 28.40 -8.77 2.72
C ARG A 358 28.62 -10.28 2.69
N CYS A 359 28.48 -10.95 3.84
CA CYS A 359 28.60 -12.41 3.92
C CYS A 359 27.52 -13.10 3.09
N LEU A 360 26.29 -12.61 3.16
CA LEU A 360 25.19 -13.16 2.40
C LEU A 360 25.38 -12.96 0.88
N PHE A 361 25.83 -11.78 0.45
CA PHE A 361 26.13 -11.50 -0.96
C PHE A 361 27.31 -12.29 -1.49
N VAL A 362 28.33 -12.59 -0.67
CA VAL A 362 29.38 -13.54 -1.04
C VAL A 362 28.80 -14.94 -1.24
N GLY A 363 27.89 -15.38 -0.37
CA GLY A 363 27.16 -16.63 -0.54
C GLY A 363 26.38 -16.67 -1.87
N ILE A 364 25.60 -15.61 -2.14
CA ILE A 364 24.84 -15.48 -3.39
C ILE A 364 25.77 -15.50 -4.60
N LEU A 365 26.85 -14.71 -4.62
CA LEU A 365 27.79 -14.67 -5.75
C LEU A 365 28.45 -16.04 -6.01
N LYS A 366 28.82 -16.78 -4.96
CA LYS A 366 29.35 -18.15 -5.08
C LYS A 366 28.31 -19.12 -5.65
N THR A 367 27.04 -18.94 -5.29
CA THR A 367 25.95 -19.74 -5.84
C THR A 367 25.71 -19.38 -7.31
N LEU A 368 25.69 -18.08 -7.67
CA LEU A 368 25.54 -17.58 -9.04
C LEU A 368 26.64 -18.06 -9.99
N SER A 369 27.89 -18.14 -9.54
CA SER A 369 28.99 -18.62 -10.39
C SER A 369 28.77 -20.07 -10.85
N ASN A 370 28.02 -20.89 -10.09
CA ASN A 370 27.69 -22.26 -10.49
C ASN A 370 26.61 -22.32 -11.58
N PHE A 371 25.89 -21.22 -11.83
CA PHE A 371 24.79 -21.14 -12.79
C PHE A 371 25.17 -20.48 -14.12
N LEU A 372 26.42 -20.04 -14.27
CA LEU A 372 26.96 -19.53 -15.52
C LEU A 372 27.12 -20.68 -16.52
N ASP A 373 26.06 -20.93 -17.29
CA ASP A 373 26.00 -21.98 -18.30
C ASP A 373 25.72 -21.36 -19.68
N ILE A 374 26.76 -21.27 -20.50
CA ILE A 374 26.72 -20.67 -21.86
C ILE A 374 25.76 -21.46 -22.78
N SER A 375 25.49 -22.73 -22.47
CA SER A 375 24.56 -23.55 -23.26
C SER A 375 23.09 -23.18 -23.02
N LYS A 376 22.78 -22.44 -21.95
CA LYS A 376 21.42 -22.01 -21.58
C LYS A 376 21.33 -20.49 -21.57
N THR A 377 21.17 -19.90 -22.76
CA THR A 377 21.17 -18.44 -22.97
C THR A 377 20.30 -17.66 -21.98
N ALA A 378 19.05 -18.08 -21.75
CA ALA A 378 18.16 -17.40 -20.81
C ALA A 378 18.65 -17.45 -19.35
N HIS A 379 19.26 -18.57 -18.91
CA HIS A 379 19.82 -18.70 -17.56
C HIS A 379 21.11 -17.89 -17.43
N PHE A 380 21.94 -17.91 -18.47
CA PHE A 380 23.16 -17.14 -18.54
C PHE A 380 22.87 -15.64 -18.43
N ASP A 381 21.94 -15.13 -19.24
CA ASP A 381 21.58 -13.71 -19.28
C ASP A 381 21.07 -13.20 -17.94
N ILE A 382 20.15 -13.95 -17.31
CA ILE A 382 19.61 -13.54 -16.01
C ILE A 382 20.65 -13.65 -14.89
N THR A 383 21.51 -14.66 -14.91
CA THR A 383 22.61 -14.81 -13.94
C THR A 383 23.63 -13.67 -14.07
N CYS A 384 24.00 -13.31 -15.31
CA CYS A 384 24.84 -12.15 -15.60
C CYS A 384 24.19 -10.83 -15.15
N SER A 385 22.88 -10.67 -15.35
CA SER A 385 22.12 -9.52 -14.86
C SER A 385 22.13 -9.44 -13.33
N SER A 386 22.03 -10.59 -12.64
CA SER A 386 22.12 -10.68 -11.18
C SER A 386 23.49 -10.34 -10.63
N ILE A 387 24.55 -10.88 -11.23
CA ILE A 387 25.93 -10.53 -10.88
C ILE A 387 26.15 -9.03 -11.08
N THR A 388 25.70 -8.49 -12.22
CA THR A 388 25.82 -7.06 -12.52
C THR A 388 25.09 -6.19 -11.49
N SER A 389 23.88 -6.58 -11.10
CA SER A 389 23.08 -5.85 -10.10
C SER A 389 23.75 -5.84 -8.72
N LEU A 390 24.30 -6.98 -8.29
CA LEU A 390 25.07 -7.08 -7.05
C LEU A 390 26.37 -6.27 -7.10
N CYS A 391 27.10 -6.31 -8.23
CA CYS A 391 28.30 -5.51 -8.42
C CYS A 391 27.99 -4.01 -8.38
N LYS A 392 26.90 -3.56 -9.02
CA LYS A 392 26.44 -2.17 -8.97
C LYS A 392 26.07 -1.73 -7.55
N PHE A 393 25.41 -2.61 -6.78
CA PHE A 393 25.12 -2.35 -5.37
C PHE A 393 26.42 -2.05 -4.59
N PHE A 394 27.46 -2.87 -4.77
CA PHE A 394 28.74 -2.65 -4.10
C PHE A 394 29.54 -1.45 -4.64
N GLN A 395 29.46 -1.16 -5.94
CA GLN A 395 30.12 0.01 -6.53
C GLN A 395 29.49 1.32 -6.04
N GLY A 396 28.15 1.38 -5.94
CA GLY A 396 27.45 2.49 -5.31
C GLY A 396 27.94 2.71 -3.87
N SER A 397 28.20 1.64 -3.12
CA SER A 397 28.71 1.74 -1.74
C SER A 397 30.14 2.28 -1.61
N LYS A 398 30.91 2.38 -2.71
CA LYS A 398 32.31 2.85 -2.72
C LYS A 398 32.47 4.36 -3.01
N TYR A 399 31.42 5.04 -3.48
CA TYR A 399 31.46 6.47 -3.84
C TYR A 399 30.72 7.38 -2.85
N THR A 400 30.48 6.91 -1.64
CA THR A 400 29.97 7.72 -0.51
C THR A 400 30.76 7.41 0.72
#